data_AF-A0A925SSZ1-F1
#
_entry.id   AF-A0A925SSZ1-F1
#
_cell.length_a   1.000
_cell.length_b   1.000
_cell.length_c   1.000
_cell.angle_alpha   90.00
_cell.angle_beta   90.00
_cell.angle_gamma   90.00
#
_symmetry.space_group_name_H-M   'P 1'
#
loop_
_entity.id
_entity.type
_entity.pdbx_description
1 polymer ?
#
loop_
_entity_poly.entity_id
_entity_poly.type
_entity_poly.pdbx_seq_one_letter_code
_entity_poly.pdbx_strand_id
1 'polypeptide(L)'
;MRRNRGRDQAFSCRRGGGARRKGDAKPDRLERSLDTLPQEDLGTTPYRSIEGDARTGLLIVCDHAENTIPPAYDRLGLKEQDLHRHIAYDLGAAAVAERLAQALGAPAVLSRYSRLLIDPNRGLDDPTLVMQISDGLVVPGNAGLDAEALQSRIENYYQPYHQAIERAVDSAVSLGKPPVIVSVHSFAQAWKGVGRPWAVGVLWDKDPRLAIPLLEALRALPGIEVGDNVPYSGQLKGDTLYRHGTGRGLAHALIELRQDLILGPEGQAEWATRLAQVLRKVLDAAGGALHAIALHGSFTDETRRARGETGRTERSAMDEKTKIEIEAAAFRRLLKHLRGRTDVQNIDLMELAGFCRNCLADWCREAAAEKGLPLSKDEARELVYGMTYEGWKAKYQAEAPAKPRRQSR
;
A
#
# COMPACT_ATOMS: atom_id res chain seq x y z
N MET A 1 48.64 -1.13 -64.31
CA MET A 1 49.09 0.11 -63.63
C MET A 1 49.61 -0.24 -62.23
N ARG A 2 50.83 0.22 -61.93
CA ARG A 2 51.57 0.39 -60.65
C ARG A 2 50.91 -0.05 -59.31
N ARG A 3 51.56 -0.95 -58.55
CA ARG A 3 52.45 -0.76 -57.35
C ARG A 3 51.68 -0.28 -56.08
N ASN A 4 51.51 -1.05 -54.99
CA ASN A 4 52.44 -1.68 -54.01
C ASN A 4 52.93 -0.72 -52.88
N ARG A 5 52.98 -1.27 -51.64
CA ARG A 5 53.61 -0.82 -50.36
C ARG A 5 52.72 0.05 -49.44
N GLY A 6 52.53 -0.21 -48.13
CA GLY A 6 53.28 -1.01 -47.15
C GLY A 6 54.41 -0.19 -46.54
N ARG A 7 54.29 0.25 -45.26
CA ARG A 7 55.45 0.57 -44.41
C ARG A 7 55.13 0.68 -42.92
N ASP A 8 55.96 -0.03 -42.18
CA ASP A 8 56.13 -0.12 -40.73
C ASP A 8 56.78 1.10 -40.07
N GLN A 9 56.49 1.22 -38.76
CA GLN A 9 57.32 1.54 -37.59
C GLN A 9 58.50 2.52 -37.70
N ALA A 10 58.59 3.45 -36.73
CA ALA A 10 59.83 3.72 -35.99
C ALA A 10 59.58 4.42 -34.65
N PHE A 11 60.07 3.78 -33.59
CA PHE A 11 60.36 4.34 -32.28
C PHE A 11 61.41 5.48 -32.37
N SER A 12 61.30 6.50 -31.51
CA SER A 12 62.49 7.19 -31.00
C SER A 12 62.28 7.69 -29.57
N CYS A 13 63.21 7.29 -28.71
CA CYS A 13 63.32 7.62 -27.30
C CYS A 13 64.14 8.92 -27.14
N ARG A 14 63.73 9.83 -26.25
CA ARG A 14 64.65 10.73 -25.56
C ARG A 14 64.34 10.75 -24.06
N ARG A 15 65.36 10.35 -23.29
CA ARG A 15 65.44 10.47 -21.84
C ARG A 15 65.88 11.89 -21.46
N GLY A 16 65.40 12.37 -20.32
CA GLY A 16 65.97 13.48 -19.56
C GLY A 16 65.36 13.50 -18.17
N GLY A 17 66.09 12.96 -17.17
CA GLY A 17 65.64 12.83 -15.79
C GLY A 17 65.85 14.09 -14.95
N GLY A 18 65.09 14.20 -13.87
CA GLY A 18 65.27 15.16 -12.77
C GLY A 18 64.37 14.78 -11.60
N ALA A 19 64.95 14.58 -10.42
CA ALA A 19 64.37 13.86 -9.29
C ALA A 19 63.78 14.76 -8.18
N ARG A 20 62.98 14.11 -7.31
CA ARG A 20 62.52 14.48 -5.94
C ARG A 20 61.26 15.38 -5.90
N ARG A 21 60.25 15.17 -5.04
CA ARG A 21 60.22 14.67 -3.64
C ARG A 21 58.94 13.87 -3.32
N LYS A 22 59.07 13.01 -2.30
CA LYS A 22 58.00 12.34 -1.55
C LYS A 22 57.06 13.35 -0.88
N GLY A 23 55.77 13.02 -0.84
CA GLY A 23 54.75 13.70 -0.05
C GLY A 23 53.48 12.84 0.03
N ASP A 24 53.45 11.98 1.05
CA ASP A 24 52.32 11.35 1.75
C ASP A 24 51.02 11.05 0.99
N ALA A 25 50.83 9.75 0.75
CA ALA A 25 49.52 9.16 0.53
C ALA A 25 48.69 9.24 1.83
N LYS A 26 47.54 9.90 1.77
CA LYS A 26 46.44 9.68 2.73
C LYS A 26 45.37 8.81 2.07
N PRO A 27 44.93 7.71 2.70
CA PRO A 27 43.80 6.94 2.25
C PRO A 27 42.54 7.60 2.79
N ASP A 28 41.71 8.19 1.94
CA ASP A 28 40.34 8.46 2.34
C ASP A 28 39.41 8.46 1.13
N ARG A 29 38.93 7.26 0.81
CA ARG A 29 37.91 7.04 -0.22
C ARG A 29 36.92 6.03 0.35
N LEU A 30 36.18 6.41 1.38
CA LEU A 30 35.00 5.69 1.83
C LEU A 30 34.19 6.48 2.87
N GLU A 31 33.86 7.73 2.58
CA GLU A 31 32.78 8.44 3.30
C GLU A 31 32.30 9.62 2.43
N ARG A 32 31.58 9.30 1.35
CA ARG A 32 30.65 10.27 0.75
C ARG A 32 29.26 9.87 1.20
N SER A 33 28.80 10.63 2.18
CA SER A 33 27.45 10.72 2.71
C SER A 33 26.40 10.46 1.64
N LEU A 34 25.42 9.64 2.00
CA LEU A 34 24.20 9.37 1.25
C LEU A 34 23.26 10.60 1.17
N ASP A 35 23.67 11.76 1.68
CA ASP A 35 22.84 12.98 1.78
C ASP A 35 23.03 13.98 0.64
N THR A 36 23.68 13.58 -0.47
CA THR A 36 23.84 14.45 -1.64
C THR A 36 23.35 13.82 -2.94
N LEU A 37 22.28 13.03 -2.88
CA LEU A 37 21.45 12.85 -4.07
C LEU A 37 20.68 14.16 -4.28
N PRO A 38 20.66 14.73 -5.50
CA PRO A 38 19.86 15.92 -5.77
C PRO A 38 18.41 15.62 -5.40
N GLN A 39 17.87 16.37 -4.43
CA GLN A 39 16.42 16.49 -4.31
C GLN A 39 15.96 17.25 -5.55
N GLU A 40 15.66 16.51 -6.61
CA GLU A 40 14.94 17.06 -7.75
C GLU A 40 13.62 17.61 -7.22
N ASP A 41 13.42 18.92 -7.40
CA ASP A 41 12.14 19.57 -7.23
C ASP A 41 11.09 18.73 -7.99
N LEU A 42 10.21 18.07 -7.24
CA LEU A 42 9.23 17.17 -7.81
C LEU A 42 8.28 18.04 -8.63
N GLY A 43 8.56 18.18 -9.93
CA GLY A 43 7.67 18.85 -10.87
C GLY A 43 6.25 18.35 -10.60
N THR A 44 5.33 19.30 -10.38
CA THR A 44 3.90 19.32 -10.01
C THR A 44 2.99 18.10 -10.27
N THR A 45 3.45 17.01 -10.88
CA THR A 45 2.66 15.83 -11.28
C THR A 45 2.74 14.72 -10.21
N PRO A 46 1.60 14.20 -9.71
CA PRO A 46 1.55 13.22 -8.61
C PRO A 46 1.83 11.77 -9.05
N TYR A 47 2.35 11.59 -10.26
CA TYR A 47 2.71 10.29 -10.83
C TYR A 47 3.92 10.46 -11.75
N ARG A 48 4.64 9.37 -12.03
CA ARG A 48 5.61 9.28 -13.12
C ARG A 48 5.18 8.19 -14.09
N SER A 49 5.49 8.41 -15.36
CA SER A 49 5.28 7.42 -16.42
C SER A 49 6.62 6.96 -16.96
N ILE A 50 6.76 5.66 -17.18
CA ILE A 50 7.90 5.08 -17.89
C ILE A 50 7.46 4.88 -19.33
N GLU A 51 8.24 5.41 -20.26
CA GLU A 51 8.02 5.18 -21.68
C GLU A 51 8.16 3.69 -22.02
N GLY A 52 7.29 3.21 -22.89
CA GLY A 52 7.31 1.84 -23.37
C GLY A 52 6.40 1.68 -24.57
N ASP A 53 6.51 0.55 -25.25
CA ASP A 53 5.71 0.26 -26.42
C ASP A 53 4.35 -0.31 -26.00
N ALA A 54 3.29 0.47 -26.16
CA ALA A 54 1.92 0.02 -25.89
C ALA A 54 1.52 -1.23 -26.71
N ARG A 55 2.20 -1.50 -27.84
CA ARG A 55 2.01 -2.72 -28.65
C ARG A 55 2.58 -3.98 -28.00
N THR A 56 3.30 -3.87 -26.88
CA THR A 56 3.57 -5.02 -26.01
C THR A 56 2.26 -5.63 -25.50
N GLY A 57 1.20 -4.83 -25.36
CA GLY A 57 -0.07 -5.24 -24.78
C GLY A 57 0.02 -5.39 -23.26
N LEU A 58 0.98 -4.72 -22.63
CA LEU A 58 1.16 -4.70 -21.18
C LEU A 58 1.09 -3.28 -20.66
N LEU A 59 0.58 -3.13 -19.44
CA LEU A 59 0.71 -1.92 -18.65
C LEU A 59 1.11 -2.31 -17.22
N ILE A 60 2.25 -1.79 -16.76
CA ILE A 60 2.72 -1.98 -15.39
C ILE A 60 2.22 -0.82 -14.53
N VAL A 61 1.69 -1.12 -13.35
CA VAL A 61 1.22 -0.11 -12.40
C VAL A 61 1.89 -0.33 -11.04
N CYS A 62 2.21 0.74 -10.33
CA CYS A 62 2.64 0.66 -8.92
C CYS A 62 1.95 1.77 -8.12
N ASP A 63 0.95 1.39 -7.34
CA ASP A 63 0.08 2.31 -6.60
C ASP A 63 0.77 2.94 -5.39
N HIS A 64 1.66 2.20 -4.72
CA HIS A 64 2.37 2.65 -3.52
C HIS A 64 3.87 2.80 -3.77
N ALA A 65 4.22 3.47 -4.87
CA ALA A 65 5.59 3.51 -5.36
C ALA A 65 6.54 4.40 -4.53
N GLU A 66 6.03 5.49 -3.98
CA GLU A 66 6.83 6.47 -3.23
C GLU A 66 6.16 6.81 -1.89
N ASN A 67 6.96 7.35 -0.96
CA ASN A 67 6.53 7.82 0.36
C ASN A 67 6.48 9.35 0.48
N THR A 68 6.62 10.08 -0.63
CA THR A 68 6.64 11.54 -0.64
C THR A 68 5.36 12.12 -0.04
N ILE A 69 5.51 13.02 0.92
CA ILE A 69 4.44 13.91 1.39
C ILE A 69 4.78 15.33 0.91
N PRO A 70 3.91 16.00 0.12
CA PRO A 70 4.17 17.35 -0.35
C PRO A 70 4.37 18.33 0.82
N PRO A 71 5.27 19.32 0.71
CA PRO A 71 5.60 20.23 1.80
C PRO A 71 4.38 20.93 2.43
N ALA A 72 3.34 21.21 1.64
CA ALA A 72 2.09 21.82 2.09
C ALA A 72 1.34 21.00 3.18
N TYR A 73 1.64 19.70 3.31
CA TYR A 73 1.02 18.82 4.29
C TYR A 73 1.90 18.55 5.53
N ASP A 74 3.08 19.20 5.65
CA ASP A 74 4.02 19.07 6.78
C ASP A 74 4.21 17.63 7.30
N ARG A 75 4.54 16.70 6.37
CA ARG A 75 4.70 15.26 6.65
C ARG A 75 3.49 14.60 7.35
N LEU A 76 2.30 15.20 7.27
CA LEU A 76 1.10 14.80 8.01
C LEU A 76 1.32 14.76 9.54
N GLY A 77 2.28 15.53 10.07
CA GLY A 77 2.67 15.49 11.48
C GLY A 77 3.39 14.21 11.90
N LEU A 78 3.87 13.40 10.95
CA LEU A 78 4.65 12.19 11.20
C LEU A 78 6.15 12.50 11.38
N LYS A 79 6.85 11.60 12.08
CA LYS A 79 8.31 11.62 12.13
C LYS A 79 8.87 11.09 10.81
N GLU A 80 10.06 11.55 10.45
CA GLU A 80 10.74 11.12 9.22
C GLU A 80 10.86 9.60 9.12
N GLN A 81 11.28 8.94 10.21
CA GLN A 81 11.38 7.48 10.29
C GLN A 81 10.07 6.73 9.96
N ASP A 82 8.91 7.35 10.20
CA ASP A 82 7.63 6.71 9.95
C ASP A 82 7.27 6.72 8.46
N LEU A 83 7.79 7.69 7.71
CA LEU A 83 7.64 7.76 6.26
C LEU A 83 8.49 6.70 5.54
N HIS A 84 9.56 6.19 6.16
CA HIS A 84 10.41 5.13 5.61
C HIS A 84 9.91 3.71 5.96
N ARG A 85 8.75 3.59 6.61
CA ARG A 85 8.12 2.31 6.95
C ARG A 85 7.10 1.91 5.88
N HIS A 86 6.78 0.61 5.85
CA HIS A 86 5.78 0.01 4.96
C HIS A 86 4.36 0.60 5.09
N ILE A 87 4.09 1.41 6.12
CA ILE A 87 2.82 2.13 6.28
C ILE A 87 2.65 3.24 5.24
N ALA A 88 3.75 3.80 4.74
CA ALA A 88 3.75 4.96 3.85
C ALA A 88 3.78 4.59 2.37
N TYR A 89 4.33 3.42 2.04
CA TYR A 89 4.56 2.94 0.67
C TYR A 89 4.99 1.48 0.69
N ASP A 90 5.10 0.87 -0.50
CA ASP A 90 5.52 -0.51 -0.66
C ASP A 90 7.03 -0.57 -0.91
N LEU A 91 7.78 -1.06 0.08
CA LEU A 91 9.23 -1.10 0.08
C LEU A 91 9.77 -1.95 -1.08
N GLY A 92 10.49 -1.30 -2.01
CA GLY A 92 11.13 -1.95 -3.15
C GLY A 92 10.21 -2.20 -4.36
N ALA A 93 8.89 -2.06 -4.21
CA ALA A 93 7.93 -2.36 -5.28
C ALA A 93 8.14 -1.49 -6.52
N ALA A 94 8.39 -0.19 -6.34
CA ALA A 94 8.66 0.73 -7.44
C ALA A 94 9.88 0.32 -8.29
N ALA A 95 10.98 -0.06 -7.63
CA ALA A 95 12.19 -0.47 -8.32
C ALA A 95 11.99 -1.80 -9.09
N VAL A 96 11.18 -2.72 -8.56
CA VAL A 96 10.79 -3.93 -9.30
C VAL A 96 9.91 -3.58 -10.49
N ALA A 97 8.90 -2.74 -10.30
CA ALA A 97 7.99 -2.31 -11.37
C ALA A 97 8.73 -1.62 -12.53
N GLU A 98 9.68 -0.73 -12.21
CA GLU A 98 10.52 -0.05 -13.19
C GLU A 98 11.38 -1.04 -14.00
N ARG A 99 12.08 -1.95 -13.31
CA ARG A 99 12.92 -2.96 -13.96
C ARG A 99 12.08 -3.94 -14.78
N LEU A 100 10.90 -4.28 -14.31
CA LEU A 100 9.96 -5.16 -15.01
C LEU A 100 9.46 -4.50 -16.30
N ALA A 101 9.04 -3.24 -16.23
CA ALA A 101 8.62 -2.45 -17.37
C ALA A 101 9.73 -2.34 -18.42
N GLN A 102 10.96 -2.00 -17.99
CA GLN A 102 12.14 -1.95 -18.86
C GLN A 102 12.44 -3.30 -19.51
N ALA A 103 12.43 -4.39 -18.74
CA ALA A 103 12.70 -5.74 -19.26
C ALA A 103 11.66 -6.19 -20.28
N LEU A 104 10.40 -5.77 -20.13
CA LEU A 104 9.31 -6.13 -21.04
C LEU A 104 9.10 -5.10 -22.17
N GLY A 105 9.80 -3.96 -22.13
CA GLY A 105 9.56 -2.83 -23.02
C GLY A 105 8.15 -2.23 -22.88
N ALA A 106 7.50 -2.44 -21.74
CA ALA A 106 6.12 -2.07 -21.49
C ALA A 106 6.02 -0.68 -20.84
N PRO A 107 4.98 0.11 -21.13
CA PRO A 107 4.72 1.35 -20.41
C PRO A 107 4.41 1.07 -18.93
N ALA A 108 4.72 2.03 -18.06
CA ALA A 108 4.37 1.95 -16.65
C ALA A 108 3.86 3.27 -16.07
N VAL A 109 3.02 3.19 -15.02
CA VAL A 109 2.54 4.34 -14.24
C VAL A 109 2.75 4.08 -12.75
N LEU A 110 3.48 4.98 -12.09
CA LEU A 110 3.86 4.86 -10.68
C LEU A 110 3.44 6.13 -9.93
N SER A 111 2.91 5.99 -8.71
CA SER A 111 2.59 7.14 -7.87
C SER A 111 3.86 7.87 -7.40
N ARG A 112 3.74 9.17 -7.13
CA ARG A 112 4.82 10.02 -6.57
C ARG A 112 4.48 10.60 -5.21
N TYR A 113 3.57 9.94 -4.51
CA TYR A 113 3.12 10.36 -3.18
C TYR A 113 2.81 9.13 -2.33
N SER A 114 2.95 9.30 -1.02
CA SER A 114 2.61 8.27 -0.05
C SER A 114 1.12 7.97 -0.07
N ARG A 115 0.79 6.68 0.08
CA ARG A 115 -0.58 6.22 0.33
C ARG A 115 -1.21 6.81 1.60
N LEU A 116 -0.40 7.35 2.53
CA LEU A 116 -0.91 8.04 3.72
C LEU A 116 -1.50 9.41 3.39
N LEU A 117 -1.08 10.05 2.28
CA LEU A 117 -1.71 11.28 1.83
C LEU A 117 -3.13 10.99 1.34
N ILE A 118 -3.25 10.08 0.40
CA ILE A 118 -4.49 9.51 -0.11
C ILE A 118 -4.09 8.19 -0.78
N ASP A 119 -4.81 7.09 -0.54
CA ASP A 119 -4.43 5.79 -1.08
C ASP A 119 -5.02 5.62 -2.49
N PRO A 120 -4.19 5.57 -3.56
CA PRO A 120 -4.71 5.41 -4.92
C PRO A 120 -5.31 4.02 -5.17
N ASN A 121 -4.96 3.00 -4.38
CA ASN A 121 -5.51 1.65 -4.50
C ASN A 121 -6.74 1.44 -3.60
N ARG A 122 -7.57 2.48 -3.45
CA ARG A 122 -8.83 2.47 -2.70
C ARG A 122 -9.95 3.14 -3.48
N GLY A 123 -11.17 2.67 -3.27
CA GLY A 123 -12.38 3.35 -3.75
C GLY A 123 -12.56 4.70 -3.06
N LEU A 124 -13.26 5.64 -3.73
CA LEU A 124 -13.55 6.96 -3.14
C LEU A 124 -14.46 6.89 -1.91
N ASP A 125 -15.20 5.80 -1.77
CA ASP A 125 -16.08 5.47 -0.63
C ASP A 125 -15.39 4.59 0.43
N ASP A 126 -14.12 4.22 0.23
CA ASP A 126 -13.39 3.37 1.16
C ASP A 126 -12.99 4.17 2.42
N PRO A 127 -13.29 3.68 3.64
CA PRO A 127 -12.96 4.38 4.88
C PRO A 127 -11.46 4.52 5.13
N THR A 128 -10.64 3.77 4.39
CA THR A 128 -9.18 3.80 4.44
C THR A 128 -8.55 4.59 3.28
N LEU A 129 -9.35 5.24 2.42
CA LEU A 129 -8.87 6.15 1.37
C LEU A 129 -7.91 7.20 1.92
N VAL A 130 -8.21 7.76 3.10
CA VAL A 130 -7.27 8.57 3.86
C VAL A 130 -7.06 7.90 5.22
N MET A 131 -5.95 7.17 5.33
CA MET A 131 -5.65 6.35 6.50
C MET A 131 -5.38 7.19 7.75
N GLN A 132 -6.22 7.08 8.77
CA GLN A 132 -6.03 7.80 10.04
C GLN A 132 -5.13 7.06 11.03
N ILE A 133 -5.13 5.72 10.99
CA ILE A 133 -4.36 4.87 11.91
C ILE A 133 -3.78 3.70 11.13
N SER A 134 -2.46 3.57 11.11
CA SER A 134 -1.75 2.47 10.45
C SER A 134 -0.75 1.84 11.41
N ASP A 135 -0.81 0.52 11.59
CA ASP A 135 0.11 -0.23 12.46
C ASP A 135 0.23 0.33 13.90
N GLY A 136 -0.89 0.84 14.43
CA GLY A 136 -0.96 1.45 15.76
C GLY A 136 -0.43 2.89 15.84
N LEU A 137 0.09 3.44 14.73
CA LEU A 137 0.48 4.83 14.60
C LEU A 137 -0.71 5.66 14.13
N VAL A 138 -1.06 6.71 14.88
CA VAL A 138 -1.99 7.75 14.43
C VAL A 138 -1.29 8.63 13.40
N VAL A 139 -2.00 9.03 12.34
CA VAL A 139 -1.52 9.99 11.34
C VAL A 139 -2.16 11.36 11.62
N PRO A 140 -1.48 12.28 12.33
CA PRO A 140 -2.10 13.50 12.82
C PRO A 140 -2.74 14.36 11.72
N GLY A 141 -2.07 14.51 10.58
CA GLY A 141 -2.55 15.29 9.43
C GLY A 141 -3.74 14.68 8.70
N ASN A 142 -4.21 13.51 9.12
CA ASN A 142 -5.42 12.86 8.60
C ASN A 142 -6.56 12.87 9.62
N ALA A 143 -6.29 13.21 10.89
CA ALA A 143 -7.32 13.27 11.91
C ALA A 143 -8.26 14.46 11.65
N GLY A 144 -9.56 14.19 11.63
CA GLY A 144 -10.58 15.23 11.44
C GLY A 144 -10.54 15.90 10.06
N LEU A 145 -10.03 15.21 9.03
CA LEU A 145 -10.03 15.71 7.65
C LEU A 145 -11.46 16.06 7.21
N ASP A 146 -11.67 17.31 6.82
CA ASP A 146 -12.95 17.76 6.28
C ASP A 146 -13.12 17.42 4.79
N ALA A 147 -14.33 17.67 4.27
CA ALA A 147 -14.67 17.36 2.89
C ALA A 147 -13.88 18.19 1.87
N GLU A 148 -13.53 19.43 2.20
CA GLU A 148 -12.78 20.32 1.30
C GLU A 148 -11.32 19.86 1.15
N ALA A 149 -10.68 19.52 2.26
CA ALA A 149 -9.34 18.98 2.28
C ALA A 149 -9.26 17.61 1.61
N LEU A 150 -10.27 16.74 1.79
CA LEU A 150 -10.38 15.48 1.05
C LEU A 150 -10.51 15.73 -0.45
N GLN A 151 -11.40 16.63 -0.86
CA GLN A 151 -11.61 16.96 -2.26
C GLN A 151 -10.33 17.51 -2.91
N SER A 152 -9.60 18.37 -2.20
CA SER A 152 -8.29 18.87 -2.65
C SER A 152 -7.29 17.73 -2.89
N ARG A 153 -7.23 16.72 -2.01
CA ARG A 153 -6.36 15.56 -2.21
C ARG A 153 -6.80 14.70 -3.40
N ILE A 154 -8.11 14.58 -3.63
CA ILE A 154 -8.66 13.87 -4.78
C ILE A 154 -8.23 14.54 -6.07
N GLU A 155 -8.44 15.85 -6.20
CA GLU A 155 -8.19 16.62 -7.42
C GLU A 155 -6.70 16.72 -7.75
N ASN A 156 -5.85 16.87 -6.74
CA ASN A 156 -4.43 17.14 -6.94
C ASN A 156 -3.55 15.87 -6.98
N TYR A 157 -4.02 14.74 -6.44
CA TYR A 157 -3.19 13.53 -6.32
C TYR A 157 -3.88 12.27 -6.86
N TYR A 158 -5.06 11.93 -6.35
CA TYR A 158 -5.76 10.70 -6.69
C TYR A 158 -6.21 10.67 -8.15
N GLN A 159 -6.93 11.71 -8.58
CA GLN A 159 -7.51 11.78 -9.92
C GLN A 159 -6.43 11.87 -11.01
N PRO A 160 -5.37 12.70 -10.91
CA PRO A 160 -4.36 12.76 -11.96
C PRO A 160 -3.59 11.45 -12.11
N TYR A 161 -3.37 10.71 -11.02
CA TYR A 161 -2.77 9.36 -11.07
C TYR A 161 -3.63 8.39 -11.87
N HIS A 162 -4.93 8.28 -11.57
CA HIS A 162 -5.81 7.38 -12.32
C HIS A 162 -6.04 7.82 -13.76
N GLN A 163 -6.10 9.12 -14.03
CA GLN A 163 -6.16 9.63 -15.41
C GLN A 163 -4.90 9.25 -16.22
N ALA A 164 -3.74 9.13 -15.58
CA ALA A 164 -2.53 8.65 -16.26
C ALA A 164 -2.65 7.18 -16.65
N ILE A 165 -3.21 6.35 -15.78
CA ILE A 165 -3.52 4.93 -16.09
C ILE A 165 -4.54 4.86 -17.23
N GLU A 166 -5.62 5.65 -17.16
CA GLU A 166 -6.65 5.71 -18.21
C GLU A 166 -6.04 6.07 -19.57
N ARG A 167 -5.20 7.11 -19.63
CA ARG A 167 -4.49 7.49 -20.86
C ARG A 167 -3.63 6.37 -21.42
N ALA A 168 -2.89 5.65 -20.56
CA ALA A 168 -2.06 4.54 -20.98
C ALA A 168 -2.91 3.37 -21.53
N VAL A 169 -4.03 3.06 -20.87
CA VAL A 169 -4.97 2.04 -21.33
C VAL A 169 -5.60 2.43 -22.66
N ASP A 170 -6.13 3.65 -22.77
CA ASP A 170 -6.80 4.13 -23.97
C ASP A 170 -5.85 4.21 -25.16
N SER A 171 -4.59 4.58 -24.94
CA SER A 171 -3.55 4.54 -25.96
C SER A 171 -3.37 3.12 -26.52
N ALA A 172 -3.21 2.11 -25.65
CA ALA A 172 -3.06 0.71 -26.09
C ALA A 172 -4.32 0.16 -26.79
N VAL A 173 -5.51 0.49 -26.28
CA VAL A 173 -6.79 0.14 -26.93
C VAL A 173 -6.90 0.76 -28.32
N SER A 174 -6.52 2.04 -28.48
CA SER A 174 -6.56 2.75 -29.77
C SER A 174 -5.63 2.13 -30.83
N LEU A 175 -4.55 1.46 -30.38
CA LEU A 175 -3.62 0.71 -31.23
C LEU A 175 -4.11 -0.71 -31.56
N GLY A 176 -5.32 -1.08 -31.14
CA GLY A 176 -5.92 -2.39 -31.40
C GLY A 176 -5.39 -3.51 -30.52
N LYS A 177 -4.65 -3.19 -29.45
CA LYS A 177 -4.13 -4.18 -28.51
C LYS A 177 -4.40 -3.76 -27.06
N PRO A 178 -5.64 -3.96 -26.56
CA PRO A 178 -5.99 -3.68 -25.18
C PRO A 178 -4.98 -4.31 -24.20
N PRO A 179 -4.49 -3.56 -23.20
CA PRO A 179 -3.39 -4.02 -22.39
C PRO A 179 -3.86 -4.99 -21.31
N VAL A 180 -2.97 -5.91 -20.96
CA VAL A 180 -3.02 -6.66 -19.71
C VAL A 180 -2.40 -5.78 -18.62
N ILE A 181 -3.11 -5.59 -17.50
CA ILE A 181 -2.66 -4.72 -16.41
C ILE A 181 -2.01 -5.56 -15.31
N VAL A 182 -0.74 -5.26 -14.99
CA VAL A 182 -0.03 -5.89 -13.88
C VAL A 182 0.30 -4.82 -12.85
N SER A 183 -0.32 -4.89 -11.67
CA SER A 183 0.03 -4.00 -10.56
C SER A 183 1.07 -4.66 -9.65
N VAL A 184 2.11 -3.95 -9.24
CA VAL A 184 3.21 -4.46 -8.42
C VAL A 184 3.18 -3.80 -7.04
N HIS A 185 3.03 -4.62 -6.02
CA HIS A 185 2.95 -4.26 -4.60
C HIS A 185 3.95 -5.09 -3.78
N SER A 186 4.09 -4.74 -2.51
CA SER A 186 4.88 -5.55 -1.58
C SER A 186 4.26 -5.62 -0.20
N PHE A 187 4.58 -6.68 0.53
CA PHE A 187 4.06 -6.91 1.87
C PHE A 187 5.12 -7.30 2.89
N ALA A 188 4.85 -6.98 4.16
CA ALA A 188 5.73 -7.32 5.27
C ALA A 188 5.91 -8.83 5.46
N GLN A 189 7.15 -9.28 5.70
CA GLN A 189 7.50 -10.70 5.86
C GLN A 189 6.77 -11.40 7.03
N ALA A 190 6.31 -10.63 8.01
CA ALA A 190 5.57 -11.11 9.15
C ALA A 190 4.47 -10.14 9.52
N TRP A 191 3.37 -10.68 10.07
CA TRP A 191 2.24 -9.91 10.58
C TRP A 191 1.93 -10.33 12.00
N LYS A 192 2.01 -9.38 12.94
CA LYS A 192 1.78 -9.64 14.38
C LYS A 192 2.58 -10.84 14.92
N GLY A 193 3.83 -10.95 14.48
CA GLY A 193 4.74 -12.04 14.87
C GLY A 193 4.57 -13.35 14.10
N VAL A 194 3.56 -13.47 13.22
CA VAL A 194 3.36 -14.65 12.37
C VAL A 194 4.05 -14.43 11.03
N GLY A 195 5.00 -15.30 10.69
CA GLY A 195 5.68 -15.28 9.39
C GLY A 195 4.71 -15.57 8.25
N ARG A 196 4.89 -14.88 7.12
CA ARG A 196 4.14 -15.11 5.88
C ARG A 196 5.03 -15.92 4.92
N PRO A 197 4.66 -17.18 4.61
CA PRO A 197 5.56 -18.10 3.94
C PRO A 197 5.73 -17.79 2.45
N TRP A 198 4.73 -17.15 1.82
CA TRP A 198 4.72 -16.82 0.41
C TRP A 198 5.83 -15.84 0.04
N ALA A 199 6.58 -16.15 -1.01
CA ALA A 199 7.55 -15.24 -1.60
C ALA A 199 6.86 -14.21 -2.52
N VAL A 200 5.78 -14.66 -3.18
CA VAL A 200 4.95 -13.87 -4.09
C VAL A 200 3.48 -14.28 -3.95
N GLY A 201 2.57 -13.32 -3.95
CA GLY A 201 1.13 -13.51 -4.05
C GLY A 201 0.60 -12.98 -5.38
N VAL A 202 -0.40 -13.67 -5.95
CA VAL A 202 -1.19 -13.17 -7.08
C VAL A 202 -2.60 -12.88 -6.58
N LEU A 203 -2.98 -11.62 -6.65
CA LEU A 203 -4.25 -11.09 -6.19
C LEU A 203 -5.12 -10.78 -7.41
N TRP A 204 -6.34 -11.28 -7.39
CA TRP A 204 -7.25 -11.20 -8.51
C TRP A 204 -8.70 -11.43 -8.06
N ASP A 205 -9.63 -10.96 -8.88
CA ASP A 205 -11.07 -11.08 -8.62
C ASP A 205 -11.65 -12.28 -9.40
N LYS A 206 -12.48 -12.04 -10.42
CA LYS A 206 -13.12 -13.11 -11.20
C LYS A 206 -12.45 -13.45 -12.52
N ASP A 207 -11.70 -12.52 -13.10
CA ASP A 207 -11.13 -12.71 -14.43
C ASP A 207 -9.90 -13.66 -14.37
N PRO A 208 -10.02 -14.91 -14.87
CA PRO A 208 -8.95 -15.89 -14.70
C PRO A 208 -7.85 -15.75 -15.74
N ARG A 209 -8.05 -14.92 -16.78
CA ARG A 209 -7.27 -14.98 -18.03
C ARG A 209 -5.79 -14.72 -17.79
N LEU A 210 -5.44 -13.80 -16.89
CA LEU A 210 -4.06 -13.57 -16.47
C LEU A 210 -3.70 -14.34 -15.21
N ALA A 211 -4.56 -14.29 -14.19
CA ALA A 211 -4.24 -14.75 -12.85
C ALA A 211 -3.92 -16.25 -12.79
N ILE A 212 -4.71 -17.10 -13.46
CA ILE A 212 -4.53 -18.56 -13.42
C ILE A 212 -3.21 -18.97 -14.11
N PRO A 213 -2.93 -18.57 -15.36
CA PRO A 213 -1.63 -18.88 -15.98
C PRO A 213 -0.44 -18.29 -15.22
N LEU A 214 -0.59 -17.10 -14.64
CA LEU A 214 0.45 -16.47 -13.83
C LEU A 214 0.76 -17.27 -12.56
N LEU A 215 -0.26 -17.72 -11.84
CA LEU A 215 -0.13 -18.60 -10.67
C LEU A 215 0.56 -19.91 -11.03
N GLU A 216 0.14 -20.56 -12.11
CA GLU A 216 0.74 -21.82 -12.59
C GLU A 216 2.21 -21.64 -12.94
N ALA A 217 2.55 -20.57 -13.67
CA ALA A 217 3.92 -20.29 -14.08
C ALA A 217 4.82 -19.91 -12.89
N LEU A 218 4.31 -19.18 -11.90
CA LEU A 218 5.05 -18.89 -10.66
C LEU A 218 5.26 -20.14 -9.81
N ARG A 219 4.26 -21.01 -9.68
CA ARG A 219 4.35 -22.27 -8.92
C ARG A 219 5.35 -23.26 -9.52
N ALA A 220 5.66 -23.12 -10.81
CA ALA A 220 6.69 -23.89 -11.49
C ALA A 220 8.12 -23.43 -11.14
N LEU A 221 8.30 -22.27 -10.50
CA LEU A 221 9.62 -21.81 -10.06
C LEU A 221 10.06 -22.61 -8.81
N PRO A 222 11.30 -23.12 -8.78
CA PRO A 222 11.79 -23.91 -7.66
C PRO A 222 12.01 -23.03 -6.42
N GLY A 223 11.71 -23.59 -5.24
CA GLY A 223 12.12 -23.00 -3.95
C GLY A 223 11.32 -21.78 -3.49
N ILE A 224 10.15 -21.53 -4.09
CA ILE A 224 9.26 -20.45 -3.65
C ILE A 224 7.86 -20.98 -3.32
N GLU A 225 7.22 -20.37 -2.33
CA GLU A 225 5.80 -20.58 -2.06
C GLU A 225 5.00 -19.42 -2.67
N VAL A 226 3.94 -19.76 -3.42
CA VAL A 226 3.12 -18.80 -4.17
C VAL A 226 1.74 -18.69 -3.53
N GLY A 227 1.36 -17.49 -3.13
CA GLY A 227 0.06 -17.15 -2.62
C GLY A 227 -0.97 -16.93 -3.73
N ASP A 228 -2.18 -17.46 -3.57
CA ASP A 228 -3.35 -17.16 -4.39
C ASP A 228 -4.35 -16.39 -3.52
N ASN A 229 -4.53 -15.10 -3.81
CA ASN A 229 -5.31 -14.18 -2.98
C ASN A 229 -4.89 -14.21 -1.48
N VAL A 230 -3.59 -14.33 -1.24
CA VAL A 230 -2.94 -14.17 0.07
C VAL A 230 -1.62 -13.40 -0.09
N PRO A 231 -1.21 -12.57 0.90
CA PRO A 231 -1.82 -12.39 2.22
C PRO A 231 -3.11 -11.54 2.22
N TYR A 232 -3.46 -10.92 1.10
CA TYR A 232 -4.70 -10.15 0.91
C TYR A 232 -5.49 -10.70 -0.26
N SER A 233 -6.79 -10.40 -0.31
CA SER A 233 -7.66 -10.70 -1.45
C SER A 233 -7.60 -9.57 -2.47
N GLY A 234 -7.60 -9.91 -3.76
CA GLY A 234 -7.79 -8.97 -4.87
C GLY A 234 -9.26 -8.64 -5.17
N GLN A 235 -10.20 -9.15 -4.36
CA GLN A 235 -11.63 -8.91 -4.51
C GLN A 235 -12.04 -7.59 -3.84
N LEU A 236 -11.49 -6.47 -4.31
CA LEU A 236 -11.66 -5.15 -3.72
C LEU A 236 -12.42 -4.25 -4.68
N LYS A 237 -13.59 -3.77 -4.26
CA LYS A 237 -14.37 -2.86 -5.08
C LYS A 237 -13.74 -1.47 -5.08
N GLY A 238 -13.58 -0.90 -6.26
CA GLY A 238 -13.12 0.49 -6.43
C GLY A 238 -11.61 0.68 -6.29
N ASP A 239 -10.84 -0.37 -6.03
CA ASP A 239 -9.38 -0.33 -6.10
C ASP A 239 -8.88 -0.12 -7.55
N THR A 240 -7.57 0.00 -7.74
CA THR A 240 -6.98 0.32 -9.04
C THR A 240 -7.33 -0.73 -10.09
N LEU A 241 -7.22 -2.02 -9.75
CA LEU A 241 -7.50 -3.10 -10.71
C LEU A 241 -9.00 -3.27 -10.96
N TYR A 242 -9.86 -3.01 -9.98
CA TYR A 242 -11.29 -2.94 -10.22
C TYR A 242 -11.64 -1.83 -11.21
N ARG A 243 -11.09 -0.61 -11.00
CA ARG A 243 -11.40 0.55 -11.86
C ARG A 243 -10.90 0.32 -13.29
N HIS A 244 -9.64 -0.05 -13.46
CA HIS A 244 -8.97 -0.06 -14.77
C HIS A 244 -9.00 -1.43 -15.45
N GLY A 245 -9.09 -2.51 -14.67
CA GLY A 245 -9.18 -3.89 -15.14
C GLY A 245 -10.63 -4.37 -15.21
N THR A 246 -11.22 -4.70 -14.06
CA THR A 246 -12.56 -5.31 -13.95
C THR A 246 -13.64 -4.48 -14.63
N GLY A 247 -13.71 -3.17 -14.33
CA GLY A 247 -14.69 -2.24 -14.88
C GLY A 247 -14.56 -2.02 -16.38
N ARG A 248 -13.40 -2.34 -16.97
CA ARG A 248 -13.11 -2.20 -18.40
C ARG A 248 -13.03 -3.53 -19.15
N GLY A 249 -13.17 -4.65 -18.46
CA GLY A 249 -13.06 -6.00 -19.04
C GLY A 249 -11.66 -6.36 -19.53
N LEU A 250 -10.62 -5.76 -18.95
CA LEU A 250 -9.22 -6.04 -19.28
C LEU A 250 -8.65 -7.12 -18.35
N ALA A 251 -7.87 -8.04 -18.90
CA ALA A 251 -7.18 -9.04 -18.08
C ALA A 251 -6.17 -8.36 -17.16
N HIS A 252 -6.17 -8.73 -15.88
CA HIS A 252 -5.34 -8.08 -14.88
C HIS A 252 -4.98 -9.01 -13.73
N ALA A 253 -3.90 -8.65 -13.01
CA ALA A 253 -3.55 -9.25 -11.72
C ALA A 253 -2.66 -8.30 -10.93
N LEU A 254 -2.74 -8.37 -9.60
CA LEU A 254 -1.84 -7.68 -8.69
C LEU A 254 -0.81 -8.69 -8.16
N ILE A 255 0.46 -8.32 -8.22
CA ILE A 255 1.59 -9.11 -7.73
C ILE A 255 2.04 -8.51 -6.41
N GLU A 256 1.97 -9.31 -5.34
CA GLU A 256 2.44 -8.98 -4.00
C GLU A 256 3.79 -9.64 -3.76
N LEU A 257 4.87 -8.89 -3.60
CA LEU A 257 6.19 -9.44 -3.28
C LEU A 257 6.52 -9.32 -1.80
N ARG A 258 7.08 -10.37 -1.21
CA ARG A 258 7.51 -10.28 0.20
C ARG A 258 8.70 -9.33 0.30
N GLN A 259 8.56 -8.28 1.10
CA GLN A 259 9.45 -7.11 1.05
C GLN A 259 10.92 -7.45 1.30
N ASP A 260 11.23 -8.43 2.16
CA ASP A 260 12.61 -8.83 2.50
C ASP A 260 13.40 -9.30 1.27
N LEU A 261 12.70 -9.79 0.26
CA LEU A 261 13.28 -10.27 -0.99
C LEU A 261 13.63 -9.13 -1.98
N ILE A 262 13.17 -7.90 -1.71
CA ILE A 262 13.27 -6.76 -2.63
C ILE A 262 13.69 -5.45 -1.95
N LEU A 263 14.19 -5.50 -0.71
CA LEU A 263 14.75 -4.31 -0.05
C LEU A 263 16.02 -3.81 -0.75
N GLY A 264 16.85 -4.72 -1.26
CA GLY A 264 18.11 -4.41 -1.92
C GLY A 264 18.02 -4.45 -3.45
N PRO A 265 18.94 -3.76 -4.15
CA PRO A 265 18.97 -3.69 -5.61
C PRO A 265 19.14 -5.06 -6.29
N GLU A 266 19.87 -5.99 -5.66
CA GLU A 266 20.06 -7.36 -6.16
C GLU A 266 18.74 -8.13 -6.18
N GLY A 267 18.01 -8.13 -5.05
CA GLY A 267 16.71 -8.78 -4.94
C GLY A 267 15.66 -8.17 -5.87
N GLN A 268 15.69 -6.84 -6.04
CA GLN A 268 14.83 -6.14 -7.01
C GLN A 268 15.10 -6.59 -8.45
N ALA A 269 16.38 -6.69 -8.84
CA ALA A 269 16.76 -7.15 -10.17
C ALA A 269 16.42 -8.64 -10.39
N GLU A 270 16.62 -9.47 -9.39
CA GLU A 270 16.28 -10.90 -9.41
C GLU A 270 14.78 -11.10 -9.61
N TRP A 271 13.95 -10.45 -8.80
CA TRP A 271 12.50 -10.56 -8.90
C TRP A 271 11.94 -9.95 -10.18
N ALA A 272 12.44 -8.80 -10.61
CA ALA A 272 12.05 -8.23 -11.91
C ALA A 272 12.37 -9.20 -13.07
N THR A 273 13.53 -9.86 -13.02
CA THR A 273 13.93 -10.85 -14.03
C THR A 273 13.01 -12.08 -14.03
N ARG A 274 12.71 -12.63 -12.84
CA ARG A 274 11.80 -13.77 -12.68
C ARG A 274 10.40 -13.45 -13.19
N LEU A 275 9.85 -12.30 -12.78
CA LEU A 275 8.53 -11.85 -13.22
C LEU A 275 8.49 -11.60 -14.73
N ALA A 276 9.53 -11.00 -15.31
CA ALA A 276 9.61 -10.79 -16.75
C ALA A 276 9.62 -12.13 -17.52
N GLN A 277 10.37 -13.13 -17.06
CA GLN A 277 10.40 -14.47 -17.66
C GLN A 277 9.02 -15.13 -17.60
N VAL A 278 8.37 -15.07 -16.45
CA VAL A 278 7.03 -15.65 -16.23
C VAL A 278 5.99 -14.95 -17.11
N LEU A 279 5.95 -13.62 -17.11
CA LEU A 279 4.98 -12.85 -17.89
C LEU A 279 5.15 -13.07 -19.39
N ARG A 280 6.38 -13.11 -19.91
CA ARG A 280 6.63 -13.47 -21.33
C ARG A 280 6.03 -14.83 -21.66
N LYS A 281 6.31 -15.85 -20.82
CA LYS A 281 5.77 -17.20 -21.02
C LYS A 281 4.23 -17.21 -21.03
N VAL A 282 3.59 -16.47 -20.12
CA VAL A 282 2.12 -16.39 -20.03
C VAL A 282 1.54 -15.68 -21.25
N LEU A 283 2.12 -14.55 -21.66
CA LEU A 283 1.68 -13.77 -22.83
C LEU A 283 1.82 -14.57 -24.12
N ASP A 284 2.95 -15.26 -24.29
CA ASP A 284 3.22 -16.10 -25.47
C ASP A 284 2.25 -17.29 -25.54
N ALA A 285 1.90 -17.88 -24.40
CA ALA A 285 1.01 -19.05 -24.34
C ALA A 285 -0.47 -18.69 -24.53
N ALA A 286 -0.93 -17.57 -23.96
CA ALA A 286 -2.35 -17.19 -23.98
C ALA A 286 -2.77 -16.47 -25.28
N GLY A 287 -1.82 -15.97 -26.07
CA GLY A 287 -2.06 -15.32 -27.36
C GLY A 287 -3.04 -14.15 -27.27
N GLY A 288 -3.92 -14.01 -28.27
CA GLY A 288 -4.85 -12.88 -28.36
C GLY A 288 -5.95 -12.83 -27.29
N ALA A 289 -6.23 -13.93 -26.58
CA ALA A 289 -7.33 -14.00 -25.62
C ALA A 289 -7.14 -13.06 -24.41
N LEU A 290 -5.89 -12.81 -24.02
CA LEU A 290 -5.55 -11.86 -22.95
C LEU A 290 -5.91 -10.41 -23.30
N HIS A 291 -5.90 -10.07 -24.59
CA HIS A 291 -6.14 -8.72 -25.08
C HIS A 291 -7.59 -8.49 -25.51
N ALA A 292 -8.47 -9.49 -25.38
CA ALA A 292 -9.90 -9.30 -25.61
C ALA A 292 -10.52 -8.45 -24.49
N ILE A 293 -11.48 -7.59 -24.83
CA ILE A 293 -12.30 -6.90 -23.82
C ILE A 293 -13.48 -7.81 -23.48
N ALA A 294 -13.53 -8.29 -22.23
CA ALA A 294 -14.57 -9.18 -21.74
C ALA A 294 -14.90 -8.88 -20.27
N LEU A 295 -16.17 -8.62 -19.95
CA LEU A 295 -16.61 -8.32 -18.59
C LEU A 295 -16.90 -9.63 -17.83
N HIS A 296 -16.04 -9.93 -16.84
CA HIS A 296 -16.22 -11.07 -15.92
C HIS A 296 -16.97 -10.68 -14.64
N GLY A 297 -17.17 -9.37 -14.40
CA GLY A 297 -17.75 -8.83 -13.17
C GLY A 297 -16.81 -8.99 -11.97
N SER A 298 -17.34 -8.72 -10.77
CA SER A 298 -16.62 -8.84 -9.50
C SER A 298 -17.32 -9.78 -8.53
N PHE A 299 -16.59 -10.46 -7.64
CA PHE A 299 -17.18 -11.12 -6.47
C PHE A 299 -17.88 -10.12 -5.54
N THR A 300 -17.47 -8.85 -5.57
CA THR A 300 -18.12 -7.75 -4.85
C THR A 300 -19.44 -7.28 -5.48
N ASP A 301 -19.78 -7.76 -6.69
CA ASP A 301 -21.08 -7.49 -7.33
C ASP A 301 -22.17 -8.44 -6.83
N GLU A 302 -21.81 -9.67 -6.42
CA GLU A 302 -22.76 -10.71 -6.03
C GLU A 302 -23.40 -10.48 -4.67
N THR A 303 -22.79 -9.63 -3.84
CA THR A 303 -23.48 -9.02 -2.68
C THR A 303 -24.78 -8.30 -3.07
N ARG A 304 -24.99 -7.97 -4.35
CA ARG A 304 -26.29 -7.53 -4.89
C ARG A 304 -27.14 -8.63 -5.54
N ARG A 305 -26.55 -9.64 -6.20
CA ARG A 305 -27.30 -10.66 -6.98
C ARG A 305 -27.97 -11.76 -6.15
N ALA A 306 -27.54 -11.99 -4.90
CA ALA A 306 -28.28 -12.83 -3.96
C ALA A 306 -29.61 -12.19 -3.48
N ARG A 307 -29.91 -10.96 -3.93
CA ARG A 307 -31.23 -10.32 -3.81
C ARG A 307 -31.84 -10.26 -5.21
N GLY A 308 -32.60 -11.30 -5.55
CA GLY A 308 -33.15 -11.54 -6.88
C GLY A 308 -34.00 -10.39 -7.43
N GLU A 309 -33.97 -10.31 -8.75
CA GLU A 309 -34.76 -9.44 -9.61
C GLU A 309 -36.26 -9.59 -9.34
N THR A 310 -36.92 -8.50 -8.92
CA THR A 310 -38.18 -8.02 -9.50
C THR A 310 -38.42 -6.57 -9.09
N GLY A 311 -38.60 -5.69 -10.07
CA GLY A 311 -39.49 -4.53 -9.97
C GLY A 311 -39.13 -3.38 -9.01
N ARG A 312 -38.53 -2.33 -9.60
CA ARG A 312 -38.85 -0.90 -9.41
C ARG A 312 -38.58 -0.25 -8.03
N THR A 313 -37.70 0.77 -8.07
CA THR A 313 -37.71 2.00 -7.24
C THR A 313 -37.77 1.83 -5.71
N GLU A 314 -36.62 1.91 -5.05
CA GLU A 314 -36.28 2.83 -3.94
C GLU A 314 -35.02 2.33 -3.21
N ARG A 315 -34.15 3.27 -2.81
CA ARG A 315 -32.98 3.02 -1.97
C ARG A 315 -33.47 2.46 -0.64
N SER A 316 -33.10 1.24 -0.27
CA SER A 316 -33.26 0.75 1.10
C SER A 316 -31.90 0.57 1.76
N ALA A 317 -31.72 1.32 2.85
CA ALA A 317 -30.59 1.30 3.76
C ALA A 317 -30.34 -0.10 4.34
N MET A 318 -29.13 -0.31 4.88
CA MET A 318 -28.86 -1.43 5.79
C MET A 318 -29.98 -1.48 6.83
N ASP A 319 -30.63 -2.64 6.99
CA ASP A 319 -31.73 -2.73 7.95
C ASP A 319 -31.17 -2.49 9.35
N GLU A 320 -31.94 -1.75 10.15
CA GLU A 320 -31.48 -1.24 11.44
C GLU A 320 -31.07 -2.37 12.37
N LYS A 321 -31.67 -3.56 12.24
CA LYS A 321 -31.33 -4.72 13.05
C LYS A 321 -29.93 -5.24 12.73
N THR A 322 -29.60 -5.43 11.46
CA THR A 322 -28.25 -5.85 11.03
C THR A 322 -27.20 -4.83 11.46
N LYS A 323 -27.49 -3.53 11.34
CA LYS A 323 -26.62 -2.46 11.82
C LYS A 323 -26.34 -2.57 13.33
N ILE A 324 -27.39 -2.72 14.13
CA ILE A 324 -27.28 -2.90 15.59
C ILE A 324 -26.44 -4.14 15.94
N GLU A 325 -26.61 -5.24 15.23
CA GLU A 325 -25.85 -6.48 15.49
C GLU A 325 -24.34 -6.29 15.25
N ILE A 326 -23.98 -5.58 14.17
CA ILE A 326 -22.58 -5.25 13.82
C ILE A 326 -21.98 -4.30 14.86
N GLU A 327 -22.66 -3.21 15.19
CA GLU A 327 -22.20 -2.23 16.18
C GLU A 327 -22.02 -2.88 17.55
N ALA A 328 -22.96 -3.73 17.97
CA ALA A 328 -22.86 -4.47 19.22
C ALA A 328 -21.69 -5.48 19.21
N ALA A 329 -21.42 -6.14 18.07
CA ALA A 329 -20.27 -7.03 17.92
C ALA A 329 -18.93 -6.28 18.00
N ALA A 330 -18.84 -5.12 17.36
CA ALA A 330 -17.68 -4.24 17.43
C ALA A 330 -17.45 -3.75 18.87
N PHE A 331 -18.51 -3.30 19.56
CA PHE A 331 -18.42 -2.85 20.95
C PHE A 331 -17.96 -3.97 21.89
N ARG A 332 -18.51 -5.19 21.77
CA ARG A 332 -18.03 -6.36 22.55
C ARG A 332 -16.55 -6.65 22.30
N ARG A 333 -16.08 -6.50 21.07
CA ARG A 333 -14.66 -6.69 20.72
C ARG A 333 -13.77 -5.62 21.34
N LEU A 334 -14.22 -4.37 21.37
CA LEU A 334 -13.53 -3.27 22.07
C LEU A 334 -13.40 -3.57 23.57
N LEU A 335 -14.49 -3.96 24.23
CA LEU A 335 -14.46 -4.30 25.65
C LEU A 335 -13.47 -5.44 25.94
N LYS A 336 -13.51 -6.51 25.13
CA LYS A 336 -12.55 -7.62 25.25
C LYS A 336 -11.10 -7.14 25.10
N HIS A 337 -10.83 -6.24 24.15
CA HIS A 337 -9.51 -5.69 23.94
C HIS A 337 -9.04 -4.86 25.16
N LEU A 338 -9.88 -3.94 25.66
CA LEU A 338 -9.55 -3.08 26.80
C LEU A 338 -9.39 -3.85 28.12
N ARG A 339 -10.09 -4.99 28.28
CA ARG A 339 -9.89 -5.91 29.41
C ARG A 339 -8.58 -6.69 29.31
N GLY A 340 -8.09 -6.96 28.10
CA GLY A 340 -6.78 -7.58 27.90
C GLY A 340 -5.60 -6.63 28.11
N ARG A 341 -5.83 -5.32 27.95
CA ARG A 341 -4.83 -4.25 28.10
C ARG A 341 -4.86 -3.63 29.49
N THR A 342 -4.55 -4.41 30.53
CA THR A 342 -4.48 -3.94 31.93
C THR A 342 -3.37 -2.93 32.16
N ASP A 343 -2.35 -2.91 31.29
CA ASP A 343 -1.26 -1.93 31.27
C ASP A 343 -1.73 -0.51 30.97
N VAL A 344 -2.80 -0.36 30.19
CA VAL A 344 -3.31 0.96 29.79
C VAL A 344 -4.24 1.51 30.87
N GLN A 345 -3.80 2.54 31.60
CA GLN A 345 -4.62 3.13 32.66
C GLN A 345 -5.69 4.04 32.09
N ASN A 346 -6.76 4.27 32.86
CA ASN A 346 -7.83 5.16 32.42
C ASN A 346 -7.35 6.61 32.21
N ILE A 347 -6.33 7.06 32.94
CA ILE A 347 -5.75 8.39 32.75
C ILE A 347 -5.07 8.52 31.39
N ASP A 348 -4.35 7.48 30.94
CA ASP A 348 -3.72 7.46 29.62
C ASP A 348 -4.77 7.51 28.50
N LEU A 349 -5.86 6.77 28.66
CA LEU A 349 -6.98 6.81 27.71
C LEU A 349 -7.65 8.19 27.67
N MET A 350 -7.84 8.83 28.82
CA MET A 350 -8.39 10.18 28.89
C MET A 350 -7.46 11.20 28.22
N GLU A 351 -6.15 11.10 28.41
CA GLU A 351 -5.17 12.03 27.84
C GLU A 351 -4.99 11.85 26.33
N LEU A 352 -5.01 10.60 25.83
CA LEU A 352 -4.78 10.30 24.42
C LEU A 352 -6.04 10.36 23.56
N ALA A 353 -7.18 9.92 24.09
CA ALA A 353 -8.39 9.66 23.29
C ALA A 353 -9.64 10.40 23.80
N GLY A 354 -9.55 11.12 24.92
CA GLY A 354 -10.67 11.89 25.48
C GLY A 354 -11.79 11.06 26.10
N PHE A 355 -11.63 9.73 26.21
CA PHE A 355 -12.56 8.85 26.93
C PHE A 355 -11.80 7.70 27.61
N CYS A 356 -12.40 7.05 28.61
CA CYS A 356 -11.83 5.86 29.24
C CYS A 356 -12.88 4.79 29.50
N ARG A 357 -12.50 3.69 30.16
CA ARG A 357 -13.41 2.59 30.51
C ARG A 357 -14.60 3.05 31.35
N ASN A 358 -14.41 4.04 32.23
CA ASN A 358 -15.53 4.60 33.01
C ASN A 358 -16.52 5.36 32.13
N CYS A 359 -16.05 6.08 31.10
CA CYS A 359 -16.93 6.75 30.14
C CYS A 359 -17.79 5.73 29.39
N LEU A 360 -17.21 4.60 28.97
CA LEU A 360 -17.96 3.52 28.32
C LEU A 360 -19.05 2.95 29.25
N ALA A 361 -18.77 2.83 30.55
CA ALA A 361 -19.74 2.36 31.53
C ALA A 361 -20.88 3.37 31.70
N ASP A 362 -20.57 4.67 31.75
CA ASP A 362 -21.57 5.72 31.80
C ASP A 362 -22.46 5.72 30.53
N TRP A 363 -21.89 5.54 29.34
CA TRP A 363 -22.65 5.40 28.09
C TRP A 363 -23.56 4.17 28.08
N CYS A 364 -23.09 3.01 28.57
CA CYS A 364 -23.94 1.83 28.71
C CYS A 364 -25.11 2.07 29.66
N ARG A 365 -24.89 2.80 30.76
CA ARG A 365 -25.94 3.16 31.71
C ARG A 365 -26.97 4.11 31.07
N GLU A 366 -26.51 5.13 30.36
CA GLU A 366 -27.38 6.07 29.64
C GLU A 366 -28.23 5.36 28.59
N ALA A 367 -27.62 4.52 27.75
CA ALA A 367 -28.33 3.74 26.75
C ALA A 367 -29.34 2.73 27.35
N ALA A 368 -29.05 2.18 28.54
CA ALA A 368 -29.97 1.29 29.23
C ALA A 368 -31.15 2.05 29.87
N ALA A 369 -30.89 3.25 30.41
CA ALA A 369 -31.93 4.14 30.95
C ALA A 369 -32.92 4.59 29.86
N GLU A 370 -32.44 4.90 28.65
CA GLU A 370 -33.29 5.22 27.49
C GLU A 370 -34.22 4.06 27.10
N LYS A 371 -33.84 2.81 27.41
CA LYS A 371 -34.64 1.61 27.18
C LYS A 371 -35.50 1.21 28.39
N GLY A 372 -35.56 2.02 29.44
CA GLY A 372 -36.30 1.73 30.67
C GLY A 372 -35.69 0.61 31.52
N LEU A 373 -34.42 0.29 31.30
CA LEU A 373 -33.66 -0.73 32.04
C LEU A 373 -32.57 -0.04 32.87
N PRO A 374 -32.89 0.55 34.03
CA PRO A 374 -31.91 1.29 34.81
C PRO A 374 -30.79 0.36 35.30
N LEU A 375 -29.55 0.69 34.92
CA LEU A 375 -28.35 0.05 35.45
C LEU A 375 -27.76 0.91 36.57
N SER A 376 -27.37 0.28 37.68
CA SER A 376 -26.55 0.96 38.68
C SER A 376 -25.15 1.26 38.11
N LYS A 377 -24.46 2.21 38.76
CA LYS A 377 -23.09 2.58 38.37
C LYS A 377 -22.12 1.40 38.42
N ASP A 378 -22.31 0.50 39.39
CA ASP A 378 -21.42 -0.64 39.58
C ASP A 378 -21.71 -1.77 38.59
N GLU A 379 -22.99 -2.04 38.29
CA GLU A 379 -23.38 -2.99 37.24
C GLU A 379 -22.87 -2.53 35.86
N ALA A 380 -23.01 -1.25 35.53
CA ALA A 380 -22.53 -0.70 34.27
C ALA A 380 -21.00 -0.79 34.14
N ARG A 381 -20.27 -0.60 35.25
CA ARG A 381 -18.82 -0.81 35.28
C ARG A 381 -18.48 -2.28 35.12
N GLU A 382 -19.18 -3.17 35.80
CA GLU A 382 -18.94 -4.61 35.67
C GLU A 382 -19.17 -5.09 34.23
N LEU A 383 -20.16 -4.54 33.51
CA LEU A 383 -20.35 -4.78 32.08
C LEU A 383 -19.15 -4.37 31.23
N VAL A 384 -18.39 -3.34 31.62
CA VAL A 384 -17.21 -2.88 30.87
C VAL A 384 -15.93 -3.59 31.31
N TYR A 385 -15.69 -3.72 32.62
CA TYR A 385 -14.49 -4.32 33.19
C TYR A 385 -14.52 -5.86 33.20
N GLY A 386 -15.70 -6.47 33.10
CA GLY A 386 -15.88 -7.93 33.18
C GLY A 386 -15.69 -8.52 34.58
N MET A 387 -15.57 -7.67 35.60
CA MET A 387 -15.53 -7.98 37.03
C MET A 387 -15.90 -6.72 37.82
N THR A 388 -16.05 -6.85 39.13
CA THR A 388 -16.31 -5.69 40.00
C THR A 388 -15.21 -4.63 39.87
N TYR A 389 -15.61 -3.37 39.85
CA TYR A 389 -14.67 -2.25 39.72
C TYR A 389 -13.63 -2.23 40.85
N GLU A 390 -14.04 -2.56 42.07
CA GLU A 390 -13.13 -2.70 43.21
C GLU A 390 -12.11 -3.82 42.99
N GLY A 391 -12.55 -4.98 42.46
CA GLY A 391 -11.67 -6.08 42.11
C GLY A 391 -10.68 -5.73 41.00
N TRP A 392 -11.11 -4.92 40.02
CA TRP A 392 -10.24 -4.41 38.97
C TRP A 392 -9.20 -3.42 39.52
N LYS A 393 -9.64 -2.48 40.36
CA LYS A 393 -8.78 -1.48 41.00
C LYS A 393 -7.71 -2.13 41.87
N ALA A 394 -8.08 -3.11 42.68
CA ALA A 394 -7.16 -3.84 43.55
C ALA A 394 -6.09 -4.63 42.77
N LYS A 395 -6.41 -5.12 41.56
CA LYS A 395 -5.50 -5.96 40.77
C LYS A 395 -4.64 -5.20 39.77
N TYR A 396 -5.17 -4.12 39.19
CA TYR A 396 -4.60 -3.55 37.95
C TYR A 396 -4.47 -2.03 37.94
N GLN A 397 -5.03 -1.32 38.93
CA GLN A 397 -4.92 0.14 38.95
C GLN A 397 -3.67 0.55 39.73
N ALA A 398 -2.70 1.13 39.03
CA ALA A 398 -1.52 1.72 39.65
C ALA A 398 -1.87 3.09 40.26
N GLU A 399 -1.17 3.49 41.34
CA GLU A 399 -1.26 4.85 41.84
C GLU A 399 -0.79 5.83 40.77
N ALA A 400 -1.57 6.90 40.55
CA ALA A 400 -1.22 7.91 39.56
C ALA A 400 0.09 8.60 39.98
N PRO A 401 1.06 8.79 39.05
CA PRO A 401 2.25 9.56 39.36
C PRO A 401 1.87 10.98 39.77
N ALA A 402 2.51 11.49 40.82
CA ALA A 402 2.26 12.84 41.33
C ALA A 402 2.43 13.88 40.21
N LYS A 403 1.37 14.63 39.89
CA LYS A 403 1.42 15.69 38.88
C LYS A 403 2.45 16.75 39.31
N PRO A 404 3.43 17.11 38.45
CA PRO A 404 4.25 18.29 38.69
C PRO A 404 3.34 19.52 38.75
N ARG A 405 3.47 20.34 39.80
CA ARG A 405 2.80 21.65 39.86
C ARG A 405 3.17 22.44 38.61
N ARG A 406 2.18 22.74 37.76
CA ARG A 406 2.35 23.70 36.65
C ARG A 406 2.78 25.03 37.27
N GLN A 407 4.04 25.43 37.04
CA GLN A 407 4.46 26.80 37.25
C GLN A 407 3.84 27.63 36.13
N SER A 408 2.97 28.56 36.51
CA SER A 408 2.48 29.62 35.65
C SER A 408 3.64 30.48 35.16
N ARG A 409 3.88 30.51 33.85
CA ARG A 409 4.53 31.62 33.15
C ARG A 409 3.79 31.91 31.88
#